data_AF-A0A1X2LRR9-F1
#
_entry.id   AF-A0A1X2LRR9-F1
#
_cell.length_a   1.000
_cell.length_b   1.000
_cell.length_c   1.000
_cell.angle_alpha   90.00
_cell.angle_beta   90.00
_cell.angle_gamma   90.00
#
_symmetry.space_group_name_H-M   'P 1'
#
loop_
_entity.id
_entity.type
_entity.pdbx_description
1 polymer ?
#
loop_
_entity_poly.entity_id
_entity_poly.type
_entity_poly.pdbx_seq_one_letter_code
_entity_poly.pdbx_strand_id
1 'polypeptide(L)'
;MTAATKLAIIVGILVSVLVGWTVGGCRYAAVGLAIAVVAGVVPWWGQPLWSWLILWCRQGRPIDWTDPLTVANDRAGGGVRFQDGVAVAAVQLLGKSHTPTLFTGSTSTHTENAFDIADLLPLLQHSLGLKVDSLSVVSAGARRRSVGDYPRVYDTLIGTPPYAGQRETWLIIRICALDNAEALQWRTSVGAATLAAAQRISAAMRQRGIRAKVATATDIVEMERRLGRSALDLRNRRWRSVRGESGWLTTYWYRPADVTAEKLAQAWSARADGIMQNITLFGPDLAAATATATVTVRSAQPPTAPPSMMLQALPGEQAQAVAANLCGPTPSLRGIRRGALTGPLVIPIGPSGVLLGKVGAGNRLLLPLDDPGECSRVHIAADDSLAKRIVVRMAGAGERITVHTRNVQRWASVRMPDIVVSDQPKPLAGTTVSVVDGTLTPAPRPNTLISVGEPDVPCRGNVNVLITQTGPATVTVAAAGQVHTVEVELFRAENRYVSSEPTTLRGSELEPAARP
;
A
#
# COMPACT_ATOMS: atom_id res chain seq x y z
N MET A 1 -10.99 16.05 -26.52
CA MET A 1 -11.33 15.14 -27.64
C MET A 1 -10.21 15.21 -28.66
N THR A 2 -9.64 14.07 -29.07
CA THR A 2 -8.60 14.03 -30.11
C THR A 2 -9.19 14.31 -31.50
N ALA A 3 -8.39 14.76 -32.46
CA ALA A 3 -8.82 15.05 -33.83
C ALA A 3 -9.47 13.83 -34.51
N ALA A 4 -8.89 12.64 -34.31
CA ALA A 4 -9.44 11.38 -34.79
C ALA A 4 -10.85 11.08 -34.24
N THR A 5 -11.10 11.40 -32.95
CA THR A 5 -12.42 11.21 -32.34
C THR A 5 -13.47 12.14 -32.95
N LYS A 6 -13.10 13.41 -33.20
CA LYS A 6 -13.98 14.37 -33.87
C LYS A 6 -14.33 13.89 -35.28
N LEU A 7 -13.33 13.43 -36.04
CA LEU A 7 -13.53 12.94 -37.40
C LEU A 7 -14.43 11.69 -37.43
N ALA A 8 -14.25 10.75 -36.50
CA ALA A 8 -15.11 9.58 -36.39
C ALA A 8 -16.57 9.93 -36.06
N ILE A 9 -16.80 10.92 -35.18
CA ILE A 9 -18.15 11.40 -34.86
C ILE A 9 -18.79 12.08 -36.08
N ILE A 10 -18.05 12.93 -36.79
CA ILE A 10 -18.55 13.60 -38.00
C ILE A 10 -18.93 12.58 -39.08
N VAL A 11 -18.06 11.59 -39.33
CA VAL A 11 -18.34 10.52 -40.30
C VAL A 11 -19.53 9.67 -39.84
N GLY A 12 -19.61 9.32 -38.55
CA GLY A 12 -20.74 8.56 -38.00
C GLY A 12 -22.08 9.29 -38.12
N ILE A 13 -22.10 10.61 -37.91
CA ILE A 13 -23.28 11.45 -38.15
C ILE A 13 -23.63 11.45 -39.63
N LEU A 14 -22.66 11.68 -40.51
CA LEU A 14 -22.88 11.70 -41.96
C LEU A 14 -23.48 10.38 -42.47
N VAL A 15 -22.92 9.24 -42.05
CA VAL A 15 -23.40 7.90 -42.43
C VAL A 15 -24.81 7.65 -41.88
N SER A 16 -25.10 8.03 -40.64
CA SER A 16 -26.43 7.84 -40.04
C SER A 16 -27.50 8.68 -40.75
N VAL A 17 -27.15 9.89 -41.18
CA VAL A 17 -28.02 10.75 -42.00
C VAL A 17 -28.25 10.15 -43.37
N LEU A 18 -27.20 9.64 -44.02
CA LEU A 18 -27.29 8.99 -45.34
C LEU A 18 -28.17 7.73 -45.29
N VAL A 19 -27.98 6.89 -44.27
CA VAL A 19 -28.80 5.67 -44.07
C VAL A 19 -30.24 6.03 -43.72
N GLY A 20 -30.46 7.04 -42.87
CA GLY A 20 -31.80 7.53 -42.58
C GLY A 20 -32.49 8.07 -43.84
N TRP A 21 -31.75 8.76 -44.71
CA TRP A 21 -32.27 9.27 -45.98
C TRP A 21 -32.67 8.15 -46.94
N THR A 22 -31.87 7.09 -47.08
CA THR A 22 -32.16 5.97 -47.99
C THR A 22 -33.33 5.11 -47.54
N VAL A 23 -33.58 5.00 -46.24
CA VAL A 23 -34.66 4.13 -45.69
C VAL A 23 -36.04 4.81 -45.72
N GLY A 24 -36.12 6.15 -45.63
CA GLY A 24 -37.43 6.80 -45.63
C GLY A 24 -37.46 8.31 -45.85
N GLY A 25 -36.42 8.87 -46.49
CA GLY A 25 -36.36 10.30 -46.84
C GLY A 25 -36.14 11.23 -45.65
N CYS A 26 -36.55 12.50 -45.79
CA CYS A 26 -36.18 13.59 -44.87
C CYS A 26 -36.51 13.32 -43.39
N ARG A 27 -37.63 12.64 -43.10
CA ARG A 27 -38.05 12.36 -41.71
C ARG A 27 -37.10 11.38 -41.01
N TYR A 28 -36.68 10.34 -41.71
CA TYR A 28 -35.74 9.35 -41.16
C TYR A 28 -34.30 9.85 -41.15
N ALA A 29 -33.93 10.74 -42.08
CA ALA A 29 -32.66 11.47 -42.01
C ALA A 29 -32.58 12.38 -40.77
N ALA A 30 -33.67 13.07 -40.42
CA ALA A 30 -33.75 13.90 -39.21
C ALA A 30 -33.68 13.05 -37.93
N VAL A 31 -34.33 11.88 -37.89
CA VAL A 31 -34.22 10.93 -36.78
C VAL A 31 -32.80 10.37 -36.66
N GLY A 32 -32.18 9.98 -37.77
CA GLY A 32 -30.80 9.51 -37.82
C GLY A 32 -29.80 10.56 -37.33
N LEU A 33 -29.98 11.83 -37.73
CA LEU A 33 -29.21 12.96 -37.23
C LEU A 33 -29.37 13.12 -35.72
N ALA A 34 -30.61 13.13 -35.22
CA ALA A 34 -30.91 13.31 -33.80
C ALA A 34 -30.27 12.19 -32.95
N ILE A 35 -30.41 10.93 -33.36
CA ILE A 35 -29.80 9.78 -32.66
C ILE A 35 -28.28 9.88 -32.70
N ALA A 36 -27.68 10.20 -33.85
CA ALA A 36 -26.23 10.29 -33.97
C ALA A 36 -25.63 11.46 -33.17
N VAL A 37 -26.32 12.60 -33.09
CA VAL A 37 -25.91 13.74 -32.25
C VAL A 37 -26.03 13.37 -30.77
N VAL A 38 -27.12 12.73 -30.35
CA VAL A 38 -27.29 12.27 -28.96
C VAL A 38 -26.25 11.22 -28.59
N ALA A 39 -25.97 10.26 -29.45
CA ALA A 39 -24.98 9.20 -29.18
C ALA A 39 -23.52 9.68 -29.26
N GLY A 40 -23.24 10.61 -30.18
CA GLY A 40 -21.89 11.08 -30.49
C GLY A 40 -21.42 12.26 -29.66
N VAL A 41 -22.33 13.21 -29.35
CA VAL A 41 -21.99 14.54 -28.81
C VAL A 41 -22.51 14.73 -27.40
N VAL A 42 -23.72 14.27 -27.09
CA VAL A 42 -24.32 14.51 -25.77
C VAL A 42 -23.60 13.66 -24.71
N PRO A 43 -22.95 14.29 -23.71
CA PRO A 43 -22.23 13.55 -22.67
C PRO A 43 -23.22 12.91 -21.70
N TRP A 44 -23.31 11.59 -21.70
CA TRP A 44 -24.00 10.83 -20.68
C TRP A 44 -23.04 10.55 -19.51
N TRP A 45 -23.29 11.16 -18.35
CA TRP A 45 -22.42 11.08 -17.17
C TRP A 45 -20.96 11.47 -17.46
N GLY A 46 -20.77 12.55 -18.24
CA GLY A 46 -19.46 13.12 -18.55
C GLY A 46 -18.68 12.45 -19.68
N GLN A 47 -19.24 11.42 -20.33
CA GLN A 47 -18.66 10.73 -21.48
C GLN A 47 -19.74 10.48 -22.56
N PRO A 48 -19.42 10.53 -23.86
CA PRO A 48 -20.38 10.20 -24.92
C PRO A 48 -20.70 8.68 -24.94
N LEU A 49 -21.88 8.30 -25.45
CA LEU A 49 -22.38 6.92 -25.41
C LEU A 49 -21.45 5.90 -26.09
N TRP A 50 -20.79 6.27 -27.20
CA TRP A 50 -19.81 5.39 -27.85
C TRP A 50 -18.60 5.08 -26.97
N SER A 51 -18.23 5.98 -26.05
CA SER A 51 -17.13 5.73 -25.11
C SER A 51 -17.51 4.60 -24.14
N TRP A 52 -18.75 4.62 -23.65
CA TRP A 52 -19.31 3.55 -22.82
C TRP A 52 -19.37 2.22 -23.56
N LEU A 53 -19.76 2.22 -24.84
CA LEU A 53 -19.75 1.03 -25.69
C LEU A 53 -18.33 0.45 -25.81
N ILE A 54 -17.31 1.29 -26.04
CA ILE A 54 -15.91 0.83 -26.10
C ILE A 54 -15.46 0.25 -24.77
N LEU A 55 -15.81 0.89 -23.64
CA LEU A 55 -15.49 0.35 -22.32
C LEU A 55 -16.13 -1.01 -22.09
N TRP A 56 -17.39 -1.17 -22.50
CA TRP A 56 -18.09 -2.45 -22.45
C TRP A 56 -17.41 -3.52 -23.31
N CYS A 57 -17.04 -3.21 -24.55
CA CYS A 57 -16.28 -4.14 -25.42
C CYS A 57 -14.88 -4.46 -24.85
N ARG A 58 -14.20 -3.50 -24.23
CA ARG A 58 -12.88 -3.70 -23.59
C ARG A 58 -12.97 -4.54 -22.33
N GLN A 59 -14.08 -4.48 -21.60
CA GLN A 59 -14.26 -5.22 -20.35
C GLN A 59 -14.12 -6.74 -20.56
N GLY A 60 -14.60 -7.24 -21.71
CA GLY A 60 -14.54 -8.65 -22.09
C GLY A 60 -13.19 -9.14 -22.60
N ARG A 61 -12.18 -8.27 -22.78
CA ARG A 61 -10.85 -8.69 -23.26
C ARG A 61 -9.98 -9.22 -22.10
N PRO A 62 -9.43 -10.44 -22.18
CA PRO A 62 -8.54 -10.95 -21.14
C PRO A 62 -7.28 -10.09 -21.02
N ILE A 63 -6.72 -10.04 -19.81
CA ILE A 63 -5.44 -9.37 -19.53
C ILE A 63 -4.45 -10.48 -19.15
N ASP A 64 -3.90 -11.08 -20.19
CA ASP A 64 -2.93 -12.18 -20.07
C ASP A 64 -1.53 -11.59 -20.16
N TRP A 65 -0.70 -11.91 -19.17
CA TRP A 65 0.68 -11.43 -19.09
C TRP A 65 1.62 -12.61 -19.04
N THR A 66 2.76 -12.45 -19.70
CA THR A 66 3.89 -13.37 -19.59
C THR A 66 4.44 -13.43 -18.17
N ASP A 67 5.06 -14.55 -17.81
CA ASP A 67 5.74 -14.66 -16.53
C ASP A 67 7.02 -13.79 -16.51
N PRO A 68 7.37 -13.21 -15.36
CA PRO A 68 8.62 -12.46 -15.23
C PRO A 68 9.80 -13.42 -15.34
N LEU A 69 10.83 -12.99 -16.07
CA LEU A 69 12.04 -13.76 -16.28
C LEU A 69 13.19 -13.19 -15.45
N THR A 70 14.04 -14.07 -14.94
CA THR A 70 15.29 -13.65 -14.29
C THR A 70 16.29 -13.28 -15.37
N VAL A 71 16.63 -12.01 -15.44
CA VAL A 71 17.69 -11.50 -16.31
C VAL A 71 18.92 -11.25 -15.45
N ALA A 72 20.09 -11.58 -15.96
CA ALA A 72 21.36 -11.24 -15.33
C ALA A 72 22.08 -10.15 -16.12
N ASN A 73 22.80 -9.31 -15.39
CA ASN A 73 23.79 -8.38 -15.92
C ASN A 73 25.05 -8.53 -15.05
N ASP A 74 26.19 -8.00 -15.48
CA ASP A 74 27.52 -8.15 -14.89
C ASP A 74 27.60 -7.87 -13.38
N ARG A 75 26.64 -7.11 -12.84
CA ARG A 75 26.57 -6.75 -11.41
C ARG A 75 25.70 -7.68 -10.57
N ALA A 76 24.53 -8.08 -11.07
CA ALA A 76 23.53 -8.86 -10.34
C ALA A 76 22.35 -9.24 -11.25
N GLY A 77 21.63 -10.31 -10.87
CA GLY A 77 20.35 -10.69 -11.45
C GLY A 77 19.16 -9.90 -10.91
N GLY A 78 18.07 -9.87 -11.68
CA GLY A 78 16.78 -9.31 -11.26
C GLY A 78 15.64 -9.79 -12.15
N GLY A 79 14.40 -9.61 -11.68
CA GLY A 79 13.20 -9.95 -12.42
C GLY A 79 12.84 -8.86 -13.43
N VAL A 80 12.59 -9.27 -14.67
CA VAL A 80 12.07 -8.39 -15.72
C VAL A 80 10.94 -9.11 -16.44
N ARG A 81 9.82 -8.42 -16.65
CA ARG A 81 8.75 -8.89 -17.54
C ARG A 81 8.82 -8.14 -18.86
N PHE A 82 8.69 -8.85 -19.97
CA PHE A 82 8.52 -8.24 -21.29
C PHE A 82 7.13 -8.57 -21.83
N GLN A 83 6.33 -7.54 -22.11
CA GLN A 83 4.95 -7.66 -22.58
C GLN A 83 4.62 -6.51 -23.52
N ASP A 84 4.01 -6.81 -24.67
CA ASP A 84 3.51 -5.81 -25.64
C ASP A 84 4.54 -4.73 -26.02
N GLY A 85 5.81 -5.12 -26.15
CA GLY A 85 6.90 -4.19 -26.47
C GLY A 85 7.40 -3.35 -25.29
N VAL A 86 6.92 -3.60 -24.07
CA VAL A 86 7.34 -2.90 -22.85
C VAL A 86 8.07 -3.86 -21.93
N ALA A 87 9.28 -3.50 -21.53
CA ALA A 87 10.02 -4.17 -20.46
C ALA A 87 9.73 -3.49 -19.12
N VAL A 88 9.41 -4.30 -18.10
CA VAL A 88 9.01 -3.85 -16.77
C VAL A 88 9.91 -4.47 -15.73
N ALA A 89 10.48 -3.65 -14.85
CA ALA A 89 11.20 -4.09 -13.66
C ALA A 89 10.62 -3.43 -12.40
N ALA A 90 10.83 -4.05 -11.25
CA ALA A 90 10.38 -3.52 -9.97
C ALA A 90 11.55 -3.33 -8.99
N VAL A 91 11.47 -2.28 -8.17
CA VAL A 91 12.40 -2.00 -7.07
C VAL A 91 11.58 -1.80 -5.81
N GLN A 92 11.84 -2.61 -4.79
CA GLN A 92 11.23 -2.43 -3.48
C GLN A 92 11.95 -1.32 -2.72
N LEU A 93 11.20 -0.36 -2.18
CA LEU A 93 11.71 0.64 -1.25
C LEU A 93 11.44 0.17 0.18
N LEU A 94 12.52 -0.12 0.89
CA LEU A 94 12.51 -0.60 2.28
C LEU A 94 12.59 0.58 3.27
N GLY A 95 13.11 1.73 2.83
CA GLY A 95 13.22 2.92 3.66
C GLY A 95 14.32 2.81 4.71
N LYS A 96 14.19 3.58 5.78
CA LYS A 96 15.08 3.59 6.94
C LYS A 96 14.55 2.63 8.02
N SER A 97 15.45 1.87 8.65
CA SER A 97 15.07 0.89 9.67
C SER A 97 14.55 1.58 10.93
N HIS A 98 13.51 1.02 11.56
CA HIS A 98 12.98 1.44 12.86
C HIS A 98 12.78 2.95 13.05
N THR A 99 12.45 3.68 11.99
CA THR A 99 12.29 5.13 12.04
C THR A 99 10.91 5.48 12.59
N PRO A 100 10.82 6.31 13.65
CA PRO A 100 9.54 6.64 14.26
C PRO A 100 8.65 7.48 13.34
N THR A 101 7.35 7.39 13.61
CA THR A 101 6.32 8.28 13.03
C THR A 101 5.65 9.04 14.16
N LEU A 102 5.56 10.36 14.02
CA LEU A 102 4.88 11.25 14.95
C LEU A 102 3.51 11.64 14.40
N PHE A 103 2.47 11.55 15.22
CA PHE A 103 1.20 12.20 14.92
C PHE A 103 1.19 13.57 15.57
N THR A 104 0.99 14.59 14.73
CA THR A 104 0.87 15.97 15.16
C THR A 104 -0.60 16.38 15.04
N GLY A 105 -1.28 16.50 16.18
CA GLY A 105 -2.71 16.73 16.22
C GLY A 105 -3.53 15.56 15.64
N SER A 106 -4.66 15.88 14.99
CA SER A 106 -5.64 14.88 14.54
C SER A 106 -5.60 14.53 13.05
N THR A 107 -4.78 15.23 12.26
CA THR A 107 -4.86 15.20 10.79
C THR A 107 -3.54 14.97 10.08
N SER A 108 -2.40 15.15 10.74
CA SER A 108 -1.09 15.04 10.10
C SER A 108 -0.18 14.03 10.79
N THR A 109 0.69 13.44 9.98
CA THR A 109 1.69 12.48 10.40
C THR A 109 3.02 12.86 9.81
N HIS A 110 4.06 12.84 10.62
CA HIS A 110 5.40 13.19 10.23
C HIS A 110 6.35 12.00 10.46
N THR A 111 7.16 11.68 9.47
CA THR A 111 8.22 10.68 9.58
C THR A 111 9.39 11.08 8.69
N GLU A 112 10.60 10.82 9.16
CA GLU A 112 11.82 10.98 8.37
C GLU A 112 12.02 9.85 7.35
N ASN A 113 11.23 8.78 7.44
CA ASN A 113 11.20 7.68 6.48
C ASN A 113 10.24 8.00 5.34
N ALA A 114 10.55 9.05 4.59
CA ALA A 114 9.78 9.52 3.45
C ALA A 114 10.72 9.95 2.32
N PHE A 115 10.16 10.11 1.12
CA PHE A 115 10.91 10.63 -0.02
C PHE A 115 10.02 11.50 -0.90
N ASP A 116 10.62 12.46 -1.61
CA ASP A 116 9.91 13.26 -2.59
C ASP A 116 9.86 12.54 -3.93
N ILE A 117 8.66 12.44 -4.51
CA ILE A 117 8.46 11.88 -5.84
C ILE A 117 9.15 12.72 -6.92
N ALA A 118 9.30 14.03 -6.72
CA ALA A 118 10.04 14.89 -7.64
C ALA A 118 11.49 14.43 -7.83
N ASP A 119 12.11 13.83 -6.81
CA ASP A 119 13.47 13.32 -6.85
C ASP A 119 13.67 12.12 -7.81
N LEU A 120 12.56 11.52 -8.27
CA LEU A 120 12.57 10.45 -9.25
C LEU A 120 12.57 10.96 -10.70
N LEU A 121 12.22 12.22 -10.95
CA LEU A 121 12.14 12.77 -12.30
C LEU A 121 13.48 12.69 -13.05
N PRO A 122 14.64 13.04 -12.45
CA PRO A 122 15.93 12.90 -13.14
C PRO A 122 16.27 11.45 -13.47
N LEU A 123 15.64 10.48 -12.80
CA LEU A 123 15.86 9.05 -13.01
C LEU A 123 15.00 8.48 -14.16
N LEU A 124 14.16 9.29 -14.80
CA LEU A 124 13.44 8.90 -16.02
C LEU A 124 14.35 8.91 -17.25
N GLN A 125 15.49 9.59 -17.18
CA GLN A 125 16.54 9.54 -18.20
C GLN A 125 17.76 8.79 -17.68
N HIS A 126 18.31 7.95 -18.54
CA HIS A 126 19.51 7.18 -18.25
C HIS A 126 20.58 7.42 -19.32
N SER A 127 21.80 6.99 -18.99
CA SER A 127 22.93 7.07 -19.92
C SER A 127 22.63 6.42 -21.27
N LEU A 128 23.23 6.98 -22.32
CA LEU A 128 23.08 6.55 -23.71
C LEU A 128 21.64 6.67 -24.23
N GLY A 129 20.91 7.70 -23.80
CA GLY A 129 19.60 8.06 -24.36
C GLY A 129 18.43 7.16 -23.97
N LEU A 130 18.62 6.20 -23.06
CA LEU A 130 17.54 5.34 -22.59
C LEU A 130 16.55 6.13 -21.73
N LYS A 131 15.28 6.10 -22.12
CA LYS A 131 14.17 6.79 -21.46
C LYS A 131 13.21 5.79 -20.84
N VAL A 132 12.83 6.05 -19.60
CA VAL A 132 11.74 5.37 -18.92
C VAL A 132 10.43 5.99 -19.41
N ASP A 133 9.54 5.17 -19.99
CA ASP A 133 8.23 5.61 -20.47
C ASP A 133 7.36 6.09 -19.30
N SER A 134 7.32 5.28 -18.24
CA SER A 134 6.58 5.59 -17.03
C SER A 134 7.21 4.94 -15.79
N LEU A 135 7.20 5.69 -14.70
CA LEU A 135 7.69 5.26 -13.39
C LEU A 135 6.55 5.37 -12.38
N SER A 136 6.11 4.25 -11.81
CA SER A 136 5.01 4.22 -10.84
C SER A 136 5.52 3.96 -9.44
N VAL A 137 5.16 4.84 -8.50
CA VAL A 137 5.31 4.63 -7.07
C VAL A 137 4.02 3.99 -6.55
N VAL A 138 4.10 2.72 -6.19
CA VAL A 138 2.96 1.95 -5.68
C VAL A 138 3.19 1.68 -4.19
N SER A 139 2.39 2.32 -3.34
CA SER A 139 2.35 2.07 -1.90
C SER A 139 1.11 1.26 -1.55
N ALA A 140 1.29 0.06 -1.01
CA ALA A 140 0.21 -0.85 -0.70
C ALA A 140 0.27 -1.28 0.75
N GLY A 141 -0.89 -1.41 1.39
CA GLY A 141 -0.92 -1.68 2.81
C GLY A 141 -2.31 -1.72 3.40
N ALA A 142 -2.35 -1.72 4.72
CA ALA A 142 -3.58 -1.63 5.49
C ALA A 142 -3.34 -0.84 6.77
N ARG A 143 -4.40 -0.14 7.21
CA ARG A 143 -4.39 0.60 8.47
C ARG A 143 -4.35 -0.35 9.69
N ARG A 144 -5.04 -1.48 9.57
CA ARG A 144 -5.13 -2.53 10.58
C ARG A 144 -5.27 -3.89 9.91
N ARG A 145 -5.10 -4.96 10.68
CA ARG A 145 -5.53 -6.31 10.27
C ARG A 145 -7.03 -6.32 9.95
N SER A 146 -7.43 -7.07 8.91
CA SER A 146 -8.84 -7.22 8.52
C SER A 146 -9.64 -8.20 9.39
N VAL A 147 -8.95 -9.13 10.07
CA VAL A 147 -9.54 -10.19 10.90
C VAL A 147 -9.36 -9.89 12.39
N GLY A 148 -10.28 -10.35 13.23
CA GLY A 148 -10.21 -10.22 14.69
C GLY A 148 -10.88 -8.95 15.23
N ASP A 149 -11.24 -9.00 16.52
CA ASP A 149 -11.94 -7.89 17.18
C ASP A 149 -10.99 -6.78 17.62
N TYR A 150 -9.80 -7.14 18.12
CA TYR A 150 -8.84 -6.17 18.62
C TYR A 150 -8.37 -5.15 17.56
N PRO A 151 -8.04 -5.55 16.31
CA PRO A 151 -7.61 -4.58 15.30
C PRO A 151 -8.64 -3.47 15.04
N ARG A 152 -9.94 -3.77 15.15
CA ARG A 152 -11.00 -2.74 15.04
C ARG A 152 -10.98 -1.77 16.21
N VAL A 153 -10.78 -2.28 17.43
CA VAL A 153 -10.60 -1.44 18.63
C VAL A 153 -9.34 -0.59 18.47
N TYR A 154 -8.21 -1.19 18.10
CA TYR A 154 -6.95 -0.50 17.91
C TYR A 154 -7.05 0.67 16.91
N ASP A 155 -7.75 0.47 15.79
CA ASP A 155 -8.01 1.52 14.81
C ASP A 155 -8.78 2.73 15.41
N THR A 156 -9.70 2.49 16.36
CA THR A 156 -10.35 3.59 17.09
C THR A 156 -9.40 4.32 18.04
N LEU A 157 -8.39 3.64 18.61
CA LEU A 157 -7.39 4.25 19.49
C LEU A 157 -6.42 5.16 18.72
N ILE A 158 -6.04 4.73 17.52
CA ILE A 158 -5.22 5.53 16.58
C ILE A 158 -5.97 6.80 16.15
N GLY A 159 -7.28 6.69 15.88
CA GLY A 159 -8.13 7.82 15.52
C GLY A 159 -8.20 8.06 14.01
N THR A 160 -8.16 9.33 13.59
CA THR A 160 -8.27 9.77 12.19
C THR A 160 -6.96 10.14 11.46
N PRO A 161 -5.78 10.32 12.09
CA PRO A 161 -4.55 10.64 11.36
C PRO A 161 -4.22 9.57 10.29
N PRO A 162 -3.64 9.94 9.14
CA PRO A 162 -3.12 9.00 8.14
C PRO A 162 -2.22 7.93 8.75
N TYR A 163 -2.66 6.68 8.82
CA TYR A 163 -1.93 5.61 9.49
C TYR A 163 -1.89 4.36 8.63
N ALA A 164 -0.72 3.74 8.55
CA ALA A 164 -0.55 2.44 7.93
C ALA A 164 0.13 1.50 8.93
N GLY A 165 -0.63 0.56 9.49
CA GLY A 165 -0.06 -0.50 10.32
C GLY A 165 0.86 -1.40 9.50
N GLN A 166 0.50 -1.67 8.25
CA GLN A 166 1.34 -2.31 7.25
C GLN A 166 1.40 -1.44 6.00
N ARG A 167 2.60 -1.19 5.45
CA ARG A 167 2.78 -0.53 4.16
C ARG A 167 4.09 -0.98 3.52
N GLU A 168 3.99 -1.45 2.28
CA GLU A 168 5.12 -1.67 1.39
C GLU A 168 5.07 -0.67 0.24
N THR A 169 6.25 -0.24 -0.24
CA THR A 169 6.37 0.69 -1.36
C THR A 169 7.24 0.10 -2.44
N TRP A 170 6.76 0.15 -3.67
CA TRP A 170 7.40 -0.39 -4.86
C TRP A 170 7.53 0.68 -5.94
N LEU A 171 8.67 0.71 -6.62
CA LEU A 171 8.85 1.45 -7.86
C LEU A 171 8.72 0.49 -9.03
N ILE A 172 7.77 0.76 -9.93
CA ILE A 172 7.58 -0.03 -11.15
C ILE A 172 8.08 0.81 -12.32
N ILE A 173 9.12 0.31 -12.97
CA ILE A 173 9.85 0.99 -14.04
C ILE A 173 9.45 0.34 -15.36
N ARG A 174 8.99 1.15 -16.31
CA ARG A 174 8.51 0.66 -17.61
C ARG A 174 9.28 1.33 -18.74
N ILE A 175 9.85 0.51 -19.62
CA ILE A 175 10.64 0.95 -20.77
C ILE A 175 9.99 0.40 -22.04
N CYS A 176 9.54 1.31 -22.91
CA CYS A 176 9.03 0.95 -24.23
C CYS A 176 10.22 0.67 -25.17
N ALA A 177 10.24 -0.51 -25.79
CA ALA A 177 11.33 -0.92 -26.67
C ALA A 177 11.36 -0.09 -27.97
N LEU A 178 10.19 0.25 -28.52
CA LEU A 178 10.09 1.01 -29.77
C LEU A 178 10.59 2.45 -29.61
N ASP A 179 10.17 3.13 -28.53
CA ASP A 179 10.59 4.51 -28.26
C ASP A 179 12.08 4.62 -27.92
N ASN A 180 12.72 3.50 -27.59
CA ASN A 180 14.13 3.40 -27.22
C ASN A 180 14.96 2.62 -28.25
N ALA A 181 14.48 2.43 -29.48
CA ALA A 181 15.15 1.59 -30.47
C ALA A 181 16.63 1.98 -30.68
N GLU A 182 16.92 3.28 -30.82
CA GLU A 182 18.30 3.80 -30.98
C GLU A 182 19.17 3.51 -29.74
N ALA A 183 18.63 3.74 -28.54
CA ALA A 183 19.34 3.51 -27.28
C ALA A 183 19.59 2.03 -26.98
N LEU A 184 18.80 1.15 -27.60
CA LEU A 184 18.86 -0.31 -27.44
C LEU A 184 19.74 -0.98 -28.50
N GLN A 185 20.04 -0.32 -29.62
CA GLN A 185 20.81 -0.90 -30.74
C GLN A 185 22.19 -1.44 -30.31
N TRP A 186 22.81 -0.80 -29.33
CA TRP A 186 24.13 -1.16 -28.80
C TRP A 186 24.09 -1.99 -27.51
N ARG A 187 22.92 -2.51 -27.12
CA ARG A 187 22.72 -3.28 -25.89
C ARG A 187 22.32 -4.71 -26.20
N THR A 188 22.72 -5.65 -25.34
CA THR A 188 22.46 -7.09 -25.52
C THR A 188 20.98 -7.43 -25.56
N SER A 189 20.17 -6.82 -24.68
CA SER A 189 18.72 -7.01 -24.67
C SER A 189 17.99 -5.88 -23.95
N VAL A 190 16.70 -5.72 -24.27
CA VAL A 190 15.80 -4.78 -23.57
C VAL A 190 15.68 -5.15 -22.09
N GLY A 191 15.68 -6.44 -21.78
CA GLY A 191 15.64 -6.95 -20.40
C GLY A 191 16.85 -6.50 -19.60
N ALA A 192 18.07 -6.70 -20.14
CA ALA A 192 19.30 -6.29 -19.47
C ALA A 192 19.39 -4.76 -19.33
N ALA A 193 18.93 -4.01 -20.33
CA ALA A 193 18.85 -2.56 -20.26
C ALA A 193 17.91 -2.07 -19.15
N THR A 194 16.75 -2.72 -19.00
CA THR A 194 15.74 -2.39 -17.98
C THR A 194 16.23 -2.76 -16.58
N LEU A 195 16.89 -3.92 -16.44
CA LEU A 195 17.54 -4.30 -15.20
C LEU A 195 18.63 -3.31 -14.78
N ALA A 196 19.47 -2.88 -15.73
CA ALA A 196 20.50 -1.88 -15.48
C ALA A 196 19.91 -0.53 -15.03
N ALA A 197 18.79 -0.11 -15.63
CA ALA A 197 18.05 1.08 -15.21
C ALA A 197 17.53 0.93 -13.77
N ALA A 198 16.89 -0.20 -13.44
CA ALA A 198 16.40 -0.50 -12.09
C ALA A 198 17.53 -0.53 -11.04
N GLN A 199 18.69 -1.09 -11.38
CA GLN A 199 19.87 -1.10 -10.50
C GLN A 199 20.40 0.33 -10.25
N ARG A 200 20.42 1.19 -11.27
CA ARG A 200 20.82 2.60 -11.10
C ARG A 200 19.82 3.39 -10.26
N ILE A 201 18.52 3.18 -10.47
CA ILE A 201 17.48 3.79 -9.63
C ILE A 201 17.64 3.32 -8.19
N SER A 202 17.81 2.02 -7.96
CA SER A 202 18.06 1.47 -6.63
C SER A 202 19.33 2.05 -5.99
N ALA A 203 20.41 2.23 -6.75
CA ALA A 203 21.64 2.84 -6.25
C ALA A 203 21.44 4.33 -5.91
N ALA A 204 20.72 5.08 -6.74
CA ALA A 204 20.38 6.49 -6.48
C ALA A 204 19.51 6.64 -5.22
N MET A 205 18.57 5.73 -4.98
CA MET A 205 17.80 5.70 -3.72
C MET A 205 18.70 5.46 -2.51
N ARG A 206 19.64 4.49 -2.61
CA ARG A 206 20.59 4.19 -1.53
C ARG A 206 21.53 5.36 -1.23
N GLN A 207 21.99 6.09 -2.25
CA GLN A 207 22.79 7.31 -2.07
C GLN A 207 22.06 8.40 -1.29
N ARG A 208 20.71 8.42 -1.36
CA ARG A 208 19.84 9.31 -0.59
C ARG A 208 19.46 8.76 0.79
N GLY A 209 20.10 7.67 1.23
CA GLY A 209 19.83 7.03 2.52
C GLY A 209 18.54 6.19 2.57
N ILE A 210 17.94 5.87 1.41
CA ILE A 210 16.76 5.02 1.32
C ILE A 210 17.20 3.61 0.91
N ARG A 211 17.01 2.62 1.78
CA ARG A 211 17.30 1.23 1.42
C ARG A 211 16.33 0.78 0.33
N ALA A 212 16.88 0.24 -0.75
CA ALA A 212 16.13 -0.23 -1.91
C ALA A 212 16.72 -1.56 -2.42
N LYS A 213 15.87 -2.43 -2.95
CA LYS A 213 16.23 -3.74 -3.49
C LYS A 213 15.55 -3.96 -4.84
N VAL A 214 16.31 -4.35 -5.86
CA VAL A 214 15.73 -4.76 -7.16
C VAL A 214 14.99 -6.10 -6.96
N ALA A 215 13.75 -6.17 -7.42
CA ALA A 215 12.91 -7.34 -7.28
C ALA A 215 13.45 -8.51 -8.13
N THR A 216 13.43 -9.72 -7.59
CA THR A 216 13.58 -10.95 -8.38
C THR A 216 12.29 -11.29 -9.13
N ALA A 217 12.34 -12.24 -10.07
CA ALA A 217 11.12 -12.71 -10.76
C ALA A 217 10.08 -13.25 -9.76
N THR A 218 10.52 -13.96 -8.73
CA THR A 218 9.66 -14.46 -7.64
C THR A 218 9.09 -13.33 -6.78
N ASP A 219 9.89 -12.29 -6.49
CA ASP A 219 9.40 -11.12 -5.74
C ASP A 219 8.29 -10.39 -6.52
N ILE A 220 8.41 -10.28 -7.85
CA ILE A 220 7.38 -9.69 -8.71
C ILE A 220 6.08 -10.51 -8.61
N VAL A 221 6.15 -11.84 -8.77
CA VAL A 221 4.97 -12.70 -8.68
C VAL A 221 4.28 -12.58 -7.31
N GLU A 222 5.05 -12.61 -6.22
CA GLU A 222 4.50 -12.52 -4.87
C GLU A 222 3.94 -11.12 -4.55
N MET A 223 4.59 -10.07 -5.05
CA MET A 223 4.05 -8.71 -5.00
C MET A 223 2.70 -8.64 -5.73
N GLU A 224 2.63 -9.10 -6.98
CA GLU A 224 1.40 -9.04 -7.78
C GLU A 224 0.27 -9.87 -7.17
N ARG A 225 0.58 -11.04 -6.60
CA ARG A 225 -0.38 -11.85 -5.86
C ARG A 225 -1.00 -11.04 -4.70
N ARG A 226 -0.18 -10.34 -3.91
CA ARG A 226 -0.63 -9.50 -2.79
C ARG A 226 -1.42 -8.26 -3.22
N LEU A 227 -1.04 -7.64 -4.35
CA LEU A 227 -1.71 -6.48 -4.93
C LEU A 227 -3.00 -6.83 -5.72
N GLY A 228 -3.27 -8.11 -5.95
CA GLY A 228 -4.53 -8.59 -6.52
C GLY A 228 -4.46 -9.00 -7.99
N ARG A 229 -3.42 -9.73 -8.41
CA ARG A 229 -3.31 -10.32 -9.77
C ARG A 229 -4.55 -11.12 -10.17
N SER A 230 -5.13 -11.90 -9.25
CA SER A 230 -6.36 -12.68 -9.47
C SER A 230 -7.59 -11.82 -9.79
N ALA A 231 -7.57 -10.53 -9.43
CA ALA A 231 -8.63 -9.60 -9.81
C ALA A 231 -8.68 -9.40 -11.34
N LEU A 232 -7.57 -9.62 -12.06
CA LEU A 232 -7.53 -9.41 -13.50
C LEU A 232 -8.31 -10.46 -14.30
N ASP A 233 -8.72 -11.58 -13.70
CA ASP A 233 -9.53 -12.61 -14.38
C ASP A 233 -10.91 -12.09 -14.78
N LEU A 234 -11.36 -12.45 -15.98
CA LEU A 234 -12.63 -11.97 -16.55
C LEU A 234 -13.84 -12.24 -15.64
N ARG A 235 -13.86 -13.39 -14.95
CA ARG A 235 -14.94 -13.80 -14.04
C ARG A 235 -15.08 -12.88 -12.82
N ASN A 236 -13.99 -12.22 -12.44
CA ASN A 236 -13.91 -11.38 -11.26
C ASN A 236 -14.26 -9.91 -11.53
N ARG A 237 -14.41 -9.53 -12.81
CA ARG A 237 -14.63 -8.14 -13.20
C ARG A 237 -16.10 -7.75 -13.08
N ARG A 238 -16.35 -6.62 -12.43
CA ARG A 238 -17.64 -5.91 -12.51
C ARG A 238 -17.41 -4.52 -13.09
N TRP A 239 -18.51 -3.86 -13.41
CA TRP A 239 -18.46 -2.52 -13.98
C TRP A 239 -17.84 -1.49 -13.02
N ARG A 240 -18.20 -1.57 -11.72
CA ARG A 240 -17.78 -0.57 -10.71
C ARG A 240 -16.68 -1.06 -9.77
N SER A 241 -16.36 -2.35 -9.77
CA SER A 241 -15.35 -2.96 -8.89
C SER A 241 -14.85 -4.28 -9.47
N VAL A 242 -13.81 -4.84 -8.87
CA VAL A 242 -13.27 -6.15 -9.25
C VAL A 242 -13.10 -7.01 -8.00
N ARG A 243 -13.35 -8.31 -8.12
CA ARG A 243 -13.19 -9.25 -7.01
C ARG A 243 -11.75 -9.75 -6.95
N GLY A 244 -11.05 -9.49 -5.85
CA GLY A 244 -9.78 -10.17 -5.54
C GLY A 244 -9.99 -11.34 -4.59
N GLU A 245 -8.90 -12.03 -4.25
CA GLU A 245 -8.89 -13.12 -3.26
C GLU A 245 -9.43 -12.68 -1.88
N SER A 246 -9.01 -11.49 -1.43
CA SER A 246 -9.25 -11.00 -0.06
C SER A 246 -10.32 -9.91 0.05
N GLY A 247 -11.10 -9.65 -1.01
CA GLY A 247 -12.16 -8.65 -0.99
C GLY A 247 -12.49 -8.06 -2.37
N TRP A 248 -13.24 -6.96 -2.36
CA TRP A 248 -13.51 -6.15 -3.54
C TRP A 248 -12.47 -5.04 -3.66
N LEU A 249 -11.88 -4.91 -4.84
CA LEU A 249 -10.98 -3.83 -5.22
C LEU A 249 -11.77 -2.81 -6.03
N THR A 250 -11.72 -1.56 -5.60
CA THR A 250 -12.31 -0.44 -6.33
C THR A 250 -11.28 0.68 -6.47
N THR A 251 -10.88 0.96 -7.70
CA THR A 251 -9.92 2.02 -8.01
C THR A 251 -10.64 3.32 -8.34
N TYR A 252 -10.16 4.37 -7.67
CA TYR A 252 -10.51 5.75 -7.88
C TYR A 252 -9.29 6.52 -8.34
N TRP A 253 -9.51 7.66 -9.00
CA TRP A 253 -8.43 8.54 -9.41
C TRP A 253 -8.58 9.93 -8.81
N TYR A 254 -7.45 10.62 -8.66
CA TYR A 254 -7.38 12.00 -8.18
C TYR A 254 -7.34 12.97 -9.37
N ARG A 255 -8.09 14.06 -9.28
CA ARG A 255 -7.90 15.17 -10.22
C ARG A 255 -6.49 15.72 -10.07
N PRO A 256 -5.86 16.25 -11.14
CA PRO A 256 -4.51 16.79 -11.04
C PRO A 256 -4.32 17.85 -9.96
N ALA A 257 -5.31 18.73 -9.76
CA ALA A 257 -5.30 19.76 -8.71
C ALA A 257 -5.41 19.20 -7.28
N ASP A 258 -5.76 17.91 -7.14
CA ASP A 258 -5.90 17.21 -5.86
C ASP A 258 -4.69 16.31 -5.54
N VAL A 259 -3.68 16.27 -6.41
CA VAL A 259 -2.44 15.49 -6.20
C VAL A 259 -1.46 16.29 -5.35
N THR A 260 -1.72 16.35 -4.04
CA THR A 260 -0.80 16.93 -3.04
C THR A 260 -0.52 15.93 -1.93
N ALA A 261 0.62 16.06 -1.24
CA ALA A 261 1.05 15.10 -0.21
C ALA A 261 -0.01 14.90 0.88
N GLU A 262 -0.62 15.99 1.35
CA GLU A 262 -1.68 15.97 2.37
C GLU A 262 -2.94 15.23 1.89
N LYS A 263 -3.40 15.53 0.67
CA LYS A 263 -4.59 14.92 0.08
C LYS A 263 -4.39 13.44 -0.24
N LEU A 264 -3.18 13.08 -0.65
CA LEU A 264 -2.78 11.69 -0.87
C LEU A 264 -2.65 10.93 0.46
N ALA A 265 -2.18 11.58 1.52
CA ALA A 265 -2.11 10.99 2.86
C ALA A 265 -3.51 10.66 3.43
N GLN A 266 -4.54 11.47 3.10
CA GLN A 266 -5.93 11.20 3.53
C GLN A 266 -6.47 9.86 3.06
N ALA A 267 -5.93 9.23 2.00
CA ALA A 267 -6.30 7.87 1.65
C ALA A 267 -6.09 6.91 2.83
N TRP A 268 -4.99 7.09 3.58
CA TRP A 268 -4.57 6.28 4.72
C TRP A 268 -5.35 6.57 6.01
N SER A 269 -6.28 7.54 6.02
CA SER A 269 -7.25 7.69 7.10
C SER A 269 -8.53 6.87 6.87
N ALA A 270 -8.75 6.37 5.66
CA ALA A 270 -9.93 5.57 5.35
C ALA A 270 -9.92 4.23 6.10
N ARG A 271 -11.04 3.91 6.75
CA ARG A 271 -11.25 2.62 7.43
C ARG A 271 -11.57 1.52 6.42
N ALA A 272 -10.57 1.10 5.66
CA ALA A 272 -10.67 0.04 4.66
C ALA A 272 -9.81 -1.18 5.04
N ASP A 273 -10.10 -2.34 4.44
CA ASP A 273 -9.34 -3.58 4.66
C ASP A 273 -7.98 -3.56 3.93
N GLY A 274 -7.76 -2.60 3.04
CA GLY A 274 -6.50 -2.35 2.38
C GLY A 274 -6.57 -1.14 1.46
N ILE A 275 -5.42 -0.51 1.24
CA ILE A 275 -5.26 0.66 0.38
C ILE A 275 -4.05 0.40 -0.51
N MET A 276 -4.20 0.66 -1.80
CA MET A 276 -3.08 0.72 -2.75
C MET A 276 -3.11 2.09 -3.41
N GLN A 277 -2.07 2.88 -3.22
CA GLN A 277 -1.89 4.17 -3.82
C GLN A 277 -0.85 4.05 -4.91
N ASN A 278 -1.16 4.55 -6.11
CA ASN A 278 -0.26 4.50 -7.25
C ASN A 278 -0.12 5.88 -7.86
N ILE A 279 1.10 6.39 -7.88
CA ILE A 279 1.48 7.68 -8.45
C ILE A 279 2.42 7.39 -9.62
N THR A 280 1.96 7.62 -10.83
CA THR A 280 2.74 7.38 -12.05
C THR A 280 3.26 8.70 -12.62
N LEU A 281 4.58 8.77 -12.79
CA LEU A 281 5.29 9.85 -13.46
C LEU A 281 5.47 9.53 -14.94
N PHE A 282 5.28 10.56 -15.77
CA PHE A 282 5.48 10.55 -17.20
C PHE A 282 6.31 11.76 -17.63
N GLY A 283 7.15 11.55 -18.64
CA GLY A 283 7.93 12.64 -19.23
C GLY A 283 9.21 12.91 -18.43
N PRO A 284 10.36 13.02 -19.11
CA PRO A 284 11.64 13.04 -18.42
C PRO A 284 12.06 14.41 -17.84
N ASP A 285 11.42 15.50 -18.28
CA ASP A 285 11.84 16.87 -17.94
C ASP A 285 10.90 17.46 -16.89
N LEU A 286 11.45 18.17 -15.91
CA LEU A 286 10.71 18.79 -14.81
C LEU A 286 9.66 19.80 -15.31
N ALA A 287 9.96 20.51 -16.39
CA ALA A 287 9.07 21.51 -16.99
C ALA A 287 7.84 20.89 -17.69
N ALA A 288 7.92 19.62 -18.10
CA ALA A 288 6.86 18.88 -18.78
C ALA A 288 6.44 17.60 -18.03
N ALA A 289 6.94 17.41 -16.81
CA ALA A 289 6.68 16.23 -16.00
C ALA A 289 5.20 16.21 -15.63
N THR A 290 4.52 15.15 -16.06
CA THR A 290 3.12 14.96 -15.71
C THR A 290 2.96 13.74 -14.82
N ALA A 291 2.05 13.83 -13.87
CA ALA A 291 1.74 12.77 -12.95
C ALA A 291 0.26 12.39 -13.04
N THR A 292 -0.03 11.14 -12.68
CA THR A 292 -1.37 10.67 -12.37
C THR A 292 -1.35 9.96 -11.03
N ALA A 293 -2.38 10.15 -10.21
CA ALA A 293 -2.52 9.43 -8.96
C ALA A 293 -3.84 8.66 -8.93
N THR A 294 -3.78 7.43 -8.45
CA THR A 294 -4.93 6.57 -8.19
C THR A 294 -4.86 5.95 -6.80
N VAL A 295 -6.02 5.62 -6.25
CA VAL A 295 -6.14 4.85 -5.02
C VAL A 295 -7.12 3.71 -5.24
N THR A 296 -6.67 2.50 -4.95
CA THR A 296 -7.50 1.31 -4.95
C THR A 296 -7.81 0.96 -3.51
N VAL A 297 -9.11 0.96 -3.19
CA VAL A 297 -9.63 0.62 -1.87
C VAL A 297 -10.06 -0.84 -1.90
N ARG A 298 -9.57 -1.62 -0.94
CA ARG A 298 -10.00 -2.99 -0.68
C ARG A 298 -11.03 -3.00 0.44
N SER A 299 -12.19 -3.57 0.17
CA SER A 299 -13.29 -3.68 1.13
C SER A 299 -13.99 -5.04 1.06
N ALA A 300 -14.56 -5.50 2.17
CA ALA A 300 -15.33 -6.75 2.21
C ALA A 300 -16.52 -6.77 1.22
N GLN A 301 -17.13 -5.61 0.96
CA GLN A 301 -18.25 -5.42 0.02
C GLN A 301 -17.95 -4.30 -0.99
N PRO A 302 -18.53 -4.32 -2.20
CA PRO A 302 -18.29 -3.27 -3.18
C PRO A 302 -18.91 -1.95 -2.69
N PRO A 303 -18.15 -0.84 -2.67
CA PRO A 303 -18.66 0.44 -2.20
C PRO A 303 -19.76 0.98 -3.13
N THR A 304 -20.79 1.58 -2.56
CA THR A 304 -21.89 2.21 -3.30
C THR A 304 -21.55 3.62 -3.78
N ALA A 305 -20.64 4.30 -3.07
CA ALA A 305 -20.15 5.64 -3.38
C ALA A 305 -18.64 5.76 -3.09
N PRO A 306 -17.94 6.73 -3.69
CA PRO A 306 -16.54 7.00 -3.38
C PRO A 306 -16.33 7.36 -1.89
N PRO A 307 -15.19 6.98 -1.29
CA PRO A 307 -14.87 7.31 0.11
C PRO A 307 -14.77 8.81 0.40
N SER A 308 -14.46 9.63 -0.61
CA SER A 308 -14.41 11.08 -0.49
C SER A 308 -14.80 11.73 -1.82
N MET A 309 -15.24 13.00 -1.76
CA MET A 309 -15.67 13.76 -2.96
C MET A 309 -14.52 14.09 -3.93
N MET A 310 -13.28 13.98 -3.46
CA MET A 310 -12.07 14.22 -4.26
C MET A 310 -11.74 13.03 -5.17
N LEU A 311 -12.28 11.86 -4.84
CA LEU A 311 -12.05 10.62 -5.56
C LEU A 311 -13.10 10.43 -6.65
N GLN A 312 -12.63 10.21 -7.87
CA GLN A 312 -13.49 9.96 -9.02
C GLN A 312 -13.46 8.47 -9.38
N ALA A 313 -14.64 7.89 -9.59
CA ALA A 313 -14.77 6.49 -9.97
C ALA A 313 -14.33 6.25 -11.41
N LEU A 314 -13.88 5.02 -11.71
CA LEU A 314 -13.47 4.56 -13.04
C LEU A 314 -14.37 3.41 -13.52
N PRO A 315 -15.68 3.62 -13.73
CA PRO A 315 -16.59 2.56 -14.17
C PRO A 315 -16.16 2.00 -15.54
N GLY A 316 -16.15 0.68 -15.68
CA GLY A 316 -15.72 -0.06 -16.87
C GLY A 316 -14.20 -0.23 -17.02
N GLU A 317 -13.40 0.52 -16.26
CA GLU A 317 -11.93 0.50 -16.36
C GLU A 317 -11.24 -0.11 -15.12
N GLN A 318 -12.00 -0.66 -14.17
CA GLN A 318 -11.48 -1.13 -12.88
C GLN A 318 -10.39 -2.19 -12.99
N ALA A 319 -10.53 -3.17 -13.89
CA ALA A 319 -9.50 -4.20 -14.08
C ALA A 319 -8.19 -3.61 -14.62
N GLN A 320 -8.29 -2.65 -15.55
CA GLN A 320 -7.11 -1.94 -16.07
C GLN A 320 -6.50 -1.04 -15.00
N ALA A 321 -7.33 -0.42 -14.15
CA ALA A 321 -6.86 0.43 -13.07
C ALA A 321 -6.12 -0.37 -11.97
N VAL A 322 -6.58 -1.59 -11.66
CA VAL A 322 -5.83 -2.53 -10.81
C VAL A 322 -4.54 -2.98 -11.50
N ALA A 323 -4.60 -3.29 -12.80
CA ALA A 323 -3.42 -3.69 -13.58
C ALA A 323 -2.34 -2.60 -13.62
N ALA A 324 -2.70 -1.32 -13.57
CA ALA A 324 -1.74 -0.21 -13.51
C ALA A 324 -0.85 -0.24 -12.25
N ASN A 325 -1.31 -0.88 -11.17
CA ASN A 325 -0.56 -1.06 -9.92
C ASN A 325 0.43 -2.23 -9.97
N LEU A 326 0.44 -3.02 -11.04
CA LEU A 326 1.23 -4.25 -11.19
C LEU A 326 2.35 -4.08 -12.24
N CYS A 327 3.18 -5.11 -12.40
CA CYS A 327 4.33 -5.11 -13.30
C CYS A 327 3.98 -5.46 -14.75
N GLY A 328 2.88 -4.93 -15.28
CA GLY A 328 2.52 -5.01 -16.70
C GLY A 328 2.77 -3.68 -17.43
N PRO A 329 2.48 -3.61 -18.75
CA PRO A 329 2.48 -2.36 -19.50
C PRO A 329 1.49 -1.35 -18.90
N THR A 330 1.78 -0.04 -19.02
CA THR A 330 0.87 1.00 -18.51
C THR A 330 -0.44 0.98 -19.31
N PRO A 331 -1.58 0.67 -18.69
CA PRO A 331 -2.85 0.60 -19.40
C PRO A 331 -3.36 2.00 -19.73
N SER A 332 -4.06 2.12 -20.86
CA SER A 332 -4.73 3.35 -21.25
C SER A 332 -6.08 3.50 -20.53
N LEU A 333 -6.08 4.29 -19.45
CA LEU A 333 -7.24 4.65 -18.65
C LEU A 333 -7.83 5.98 -19.15
N ARG A 334 -8.99 5.92 -19.81
CA ARG A 334 -9.65 7.10 -20.41
C ARG A 334 -10.17 8.07 -19.38
N GLY A 335 -10.59 7.57 -18.22
CA GLY A 335 -11.12 8.40 -17.13
C GLY A 335 -10.08 9.31 -16.49
N ILE A 336 -8.78 9.00 -16.64
CA ILE A 336 -7.71 9.69 -15.92
C ILE A 336 -7.09 10.78 -16.78
N ARG A 337 -6.84 11.93 -16.15
CA ARG A 337 -6.09 13.05 -16.75
C ARG A 337 -4.71 13.16 -16.09
N ARG A 338 -3.68 13.33 -16.91
CA ARG A 338 -2.34 13.72 -16.45
C ARG A 338 -2.35 15.21 -16.13
N GLY A 339 -1.58 15.64 -15.14
CA GLY A 339 -1.29 17.05 -14.93
C GLY A 339 0.11 17.29 -14.39
N ALA A 340 0.55 18.54 -14.44
CA ALA A 340 1.90 18.91 -14.01
C ALA A 340 2.09 18.66 -12.50
N LEU A 341 3.30 18.29 -12.11
CA LEU A 341 3.67 18.21 -10.70
C LEU A 341 3.92 19.63 -10.17
N THR A 342 3.06 20.13 -9.28
CA THR A 342 3.05 21.56 -8.87
C THR A 342 3.85 21.86 -7.60
N GLY A 343 4.56 20.88 -7.03
CA GLY A 343 5.34 21.05 -5.80
C GLY A 343 5.91 19.74 -5.25
N PRO A 344 6.62 19.79 -4.11
CA PRO A 344 7.17 18.60 -3.48
C PRO A 344 6.05 17.64 -3.08
N LEU A 345 6.20 16.38 -3.44
CA LEU A 345 5.23 15.33 -3.19
C LEU A 345 5.88 14.26 -2.32
N VAL A 346 6.03 14.60 -1.04
CA VAL A 346 6.67 13.76 -0.03
C VAL A 346 5.72 12.64 0.38
N ILE A 347 6.12 11.40 0.11
CA ILE A 347 5.36 10.20 0.46
C ILE A 347 6.15 9.34 1.46
N PRO A 348 5.53 8.92 2.57
CA PRO A 348 6.18 8.06 3.55
C PRO A 348 6.38 6.63 3.02
N ILE A 349 7.51 6.01 3.40
CA ILE A 349 7.91 4.65 3.05
C ILE A 349 7.71 3.74 4.26
N GLY A 350 7.28 2.49 4.04
CA GLY A 350 7.18 1.51 5.12
C GLY A 350 6.02 1.78 6.10
N PRO A 351 5.78 0.90 7.08
CA PRO A 351 4.72 1.06 8.06
C PRO A 351 4.94 2.27 8.98
N SER A 352 3.86 2.86 9.48
CA SER A 352 3.90 3.90 10.52
C SER A 352 4.32 3.34 11.89
N GLY A 353 4.14 2.04 12.11
CA GLY A 353 4.54 1.34 13.33
C GLY A 353 3.45 1.21 14.38
N VAL A 354 3.84 0.82 15.59
CA VAL A 354 2.95 0.60 16.73
C VAL A 354 2.88 1.83 17.61
N LEU A 355 1.67 2.23 18.01
CA LEU A 355 1.48 3.32 18.98
C LEU A 355 2.09 2.96 20.33
N LEU A 356 3.13 3.69 20.73
CA LEU A 356 3.76 3.52 22.03
C LEU A 356 3.11 4.47 23.05
N GLY A 357 3.02 5.77 22.72
CA GLY A 357 2.47 6.76 23.64
C GLY A 357 2.73 8.20 23.19
N LYS A 358 2.72 9.13 24.14
CA LYS A 358 2.96 10.55 23.90
C LYS A 358 4.42 10.94 24.09
N VAL A 359 4.88 11.89 23.31
CA VAL A 359 6.23 12.50 23.38
C VAL A 359 6.14 14.02 23.28
N GLY A 360 7.07 14.71 23.94
CA GLY A 360 7.22 16.17 23.85
C GLY A 360 5.91 16.92 24.12
N ALA A 361 5.49 17.76 23.17
CA ALA A 361 4.30 18.62 23.25
C ALA A 361 2.94 17.88 23.13
N GLY A 362 2.89 16.58 23.45
CA GLY A 362 1.69 15.74 23.35
C GLY A 362 1.50 15.06 21.99
N ASN A 363 2.53 15.05 21.13
CA ASN A 363 2.52 14.26 19.89
C ASN A 363 2.52 12.77 20.21
N ARG A 364 1.85 11.96 19.39
CA ARG A 364 1.87 10.49 19.58
C ARG A 364 3.02 9.88 18.79
N LEU A 365 3.84 9.07 19.45
CA LEU A 365 4.94 8.32 18.84
C LEU A 365 4.47 6.92 18.45
N LEU A 366 4.69 6.58 17.18
CA LEU A 366 4.54 5.26 16.65
C LEU A 366 5.90 4.74 16.19
N LEU A 367 6.18 3.47 16.43
CA LEU A 367 7.47 2.87 16.11
C LEU A 367 7.30 1.52 15.39
N PRO A 368 7.82 1.35 14.17
CA PRO A 368 7.87 0.04 13.53
C PRO A 368 8.90 -0.85 14.23
N LEU A 369 8.44 -1.99 14.74
CA LEU A 369 9.25 -2.96 15.47
C LEU A 369 9.80 -4.07 14.56
N ASP A 370 9.26 -4.16 13.35
CA ASP A 370 9.72 -5.02 12.27
C ASP A 370 10.49 -4.24 11.20
N ASP A 371 11.26 -4.96 10.39
CA ASP A 371 11.97 -4.42 9.24
C ASP A 371 11.87 -5.42 8.08
N PRO A 372 11.32 -5.03 6.91
CA PRO A 372 11.22 -5.92 5.77
C PRO A 372 12.59 -6.25 5.13
N GLY A 373 13.63 -5.46 5.41
CA GLY A 373 14.95 -5.63 4.80
C GLY A 373 15.92 -6.51 5.57
N GLU A 374 15.84 -6.49 6.89
CA GLU A 374 16.82 -7.08 7.81
C GLU A 374 16.12 -7.70 9.01
N CYS A 375 16.77 -8.65 9.68
CA CYS A 375 16.18 -9.23 10.88
C CYS A 375 16.22 -8.23 12.05
N SER A 376 15.05 -7.95 12.62
CA SER A 376 14.90 -7.02 13.74
C SER A 376 15.01 -7.72 15.09
N ARG A 377 15.79 -7.13 16.00
CA ARG A 377 15.88 -7.52 17.41
C ARG A 377 15.36 -6.38 18.27
N VAL A 378 14.26 -6.66 18.97
CA VAL A 378 13.65 -5.71 19.90
C VAL A 378 13.78 -6.26 21.31
N HIS A 379 14.16 -5.41 22.26
CA HIS A 379 14.13 -5.74 23.67
C HIS A 379 13.18 -4.80 24.41
N ILE A 380 12.26 -5.38 25.17
CA ILE A 380 11.30 -4.68 26.02
C ILE A 380 11.65 -5.04 27.46
N ALA A 381 12.36 -4.14 28.14
CA ALA A 381 12.62 -4.18 29.57
C ALA A 381 11.52 -3.38 30.28
N ALA A 382 10.40 -4.03 30.54
CA ALA A 382 9.23 -3.39 31.13
C ALA A 382 8.36 -4.43 31.84
N ASP A 383 7.52 -3.94 32.74
CA ASP A 383 6.50 -4.74 33.41
C ASP A 383 5.59 -5.45 32.40
N ASP A 384 5.08 -6.60 32.83
CA ASP A 384 4.17 -7.45 32.06
C ASP A 384 3.01 -6.67 31.43
N SER A 385 2.50 -5.68 32.16
CA SER A 385 1.37 -4.86 31.73
C SER A 385 1.68 -4.03 30.49
N LEU A 386 2.85 -3.41 30.44
CA LEU A 386 3.30 -2.59 29.32
C LEU A 386 3.75 -3.48 28.16
N ALA A 387 4.49 -4.55 28.44
CA ALA A 387 4.94 -5.49 27.41
C ALA A 387 3.75 -6.11 26.66
N LYS A 388 2.73 -6.60 27.39
CA LYS A 388 1.51 -7.17 26.79
C LYS A 388 0.76 -6.16 25.93
N ARG A 389 0.66 -4.88 26.35
CA ARG A 389 0.02 -3.82 25.53
C ARG A 389 0.76 -3.62 24.21
N ILE A 390 2.08 -3.50 24.23
CA ILE A 390 2.88 -3.34 23.00
C ILE A 390 2.67 -4.54 22.06
N VAL A 391 2.72 -5.76 22.61
CA VAL A 391 2.50 -7.00 21.84
C VAL A 391 1.11 -7.05 21.21
N VAL A 392 0.07 -6.69 21.96
CA VAL A 392 -1.30 -6.72 21.46
C VAL A 392 -1.52 -5.63 20.39
N ARG A 393 -0.92 -4.44 20.55
CA ARG A 393 -0.94 -3.38 19.53
C ARG A 393 -0.22 -3.77 18.23
N MET A 394 0.86 -4.55 18.28
CA MET A 394 1.48 -5.11 17.06
C MET A 394 0.50 -5.98 16.27
N ALA A 395 -0.25 -6.86 16.95
CA ALA A 395 -1.29 -7.66 16.29
C ALA A 395 -2.39 -6.76 15.68
N GLY A 396 -2.75 -5.68 16.37
CA GLY A 396 -3.65 -4.64 15.86
C GLY A 396 -3.15 -3.97 14.59
N ALA A 397 -1.85 -3.64 14.53
CA ALA A 397 -1.19 -3.03 13.38
C ALA A 397 -1.12 -3.98 12.17
N GLY A 398 -1.10 -5.29 12.39
CA GLY A 398 -1.19 -6.30 11.34
C GLY A 398 -0.35 -7.55 11.55
N GLU A 399 0.48 -7.60 12.59
CA GLU A 399 1.44 -8.68 12.80
C GLU A 399 0.79 -10.02 13.19
N ARG A 400 1.46 -11.12 12.82
CA ARG A 400 1.14 -12.48 13.28
C ARG A 400 2.19 -12.90 14.28
N ILE A 401 1.77 -13.09 15.52
CA ILE A 401 2.68 -13.22 16.66
C ILE A 401 2.63 -14.65 17.20
N THR A 402 3.80 -15.28 17.36
CA THR A 402 3.94 -16.45 18.23
C THR A 402 4.72 -16.05 19.48
N VAL A 403 4.10 -16.19 20.64
CA VAL A 403 4.74 -16.06 21.94
C VAL A 403 5.29 -17.42 22.35
N HIS A 404 6.60 -17.51 22.53
CA HIS A 404 7.30 -18.71 22.98
C HIS A 404 7.59 -18.58 24.47
N THR A 405 6.92 -19.38 25.29
CA THR A 405 7.03 -19.32 26.74
C THR A 405 6.78 -20.68 27.37
N ARG A 406 7.53 -21.02 28.42
CA ARG A 406 7.19 -22.15 29.31
C ARG A 406 6.07 -21.78 30.29
N ASN A 407 5.86 -20.50 30.56
CA ASN A 407 4.81 -20.02 31.45
C ASN A 407 3.61 -19.52 30.61
N VAL A 408 2.83 -20.47 30.09
CA VAL A 408 1.66 -20.17 29.24
C VAL A 408 0.64 -19.28 29.96
N GLN A 409 0.49 -19.41 31.28
CA GLN A 409 -0.50 -18.64 32.04
C GLN A 409 -0.17 -17.16 32.13
N ARG A 410 1.13 -16.81 32.16
CA ARG A 410 1.57 -15.40 32.06
C ARG A 410 0.99 -14.71 30.82
N TRP A 411 0.92 -15.43 29.70
CA TRP A 411 0.52 -14.89 28.39
C TRP A 411 -0.89 -15.31 27.96
N ALA A 412 -1.65 -16.02 28.81
CA ALA A 412 -2.97 -16.53 28.45
C ALA A 412 -3.95 -15.40 28.05
N SER A 413 -3.87 -14.24 28.73
CA SER A 413 -4.73 -13.08 28.50
C SER A 413 -4.58 -12.44 27.13
N VAL A 414 -3.42 -12.57 26.46
CA VAL A 414 -3.18 -11.95 25.14
C VAL A 414 -3.59 -12.84 23.97
N ARG A 415 -4.01 -14.08 24.23
CA ARG A 415 -4.42 -15.04 23.19
C ARG A 415 -5.57 -14.48 22.37
N MET A 416 -5.39 -14.45 21.05
CA MET A 416 -6.38 -14.02 20.07
C MET A 416 -6.02 -14.62 18.70
N PRO A 417 -6.85 -14.49 17.65
CA PRO A 417 -6.59 -15.16 16.36
C PRO A 417 -5.19 -14.93 15.78
N ASP A 418 -4.58 -13.78 16.10
CA ASP A 418 -3.29 -13.35 15.57
C ASP A 418 -2.13 -13.44 16.57
N ILE A 419 -2.40 -13.90 17.80
CA ILE A 419 -1.41 -14.12 18.84
C ILE A 419 -1.56 -15.55 19.38
N VAL A 420 -0.60 -16.39 19.05
CA VAL A 420 -0.54 -17.77 19.51
C VAL A 420 0.50 -17.86 20.62
N VAL A 421 0.13 -18.46 21.75
CA VAL A 421 1.05 -18.72 22.86
C VAL A 421 1.38 -20.21 22.87
N SER A 422 2.65 -20.51 22.68
CA SER A 422 3.19 -21.86 22.51
C SER A 422 4.33 -22.12 23.50
N ASP A 423 4.40 -23.35 23.99
CA ASP A 423 5.53 -23.88 24.75
C ASP A 423 6.59 -24.55 23.86
N GLN A 424 6.38 -24.50 22.54
CA GLN A 424 7.28 -25.06 21.54
C GLN A 424 8.22 -24.00 20.97
N PRO A 425 9.47 -24.36 20.63
CA PRO A 425 10.40 -23.45 19.96
C PRO A 425 10.01 -23.16 18.51
N LYS A 426 9.24 -24.04 17.86
CA LYS A 426 8.84 -23.86 16.47
C LYS A 426 7.72 -22.81 16.35
N PRO A 427 7.92 -21.70 15.61
CA PRO A 427 6.86 -20.72 15.38
C PRO A 427 5.76 -21.30 14.48
N LEU A 428 4.54 -20.81 14.65
CA LEU A 428 3.43 -21.19 13.78
C LEU A 428 3.69 -20.71 12.34
N ALA A 429 3.19 -21.45 11.36
CA ALA A 429 3.29 -21.06 9.96
C ALA A 429 2.70 -19.66 9.72
N GLY A 430 3.46 -18.80 9.05
CA GLY A 430 3.08 -17.41 8.77
C GLY A 430 3.37 -16.41 9.88
N THR A 431 3.93 -16.83 11.02
CA THR A 431 4.41 -15.90 12.06
C THR A 431 5.37 -14.86 11.46
N THR A 432 5.09 -13.58 11.71
CA THR A 432 5.96 -12.47 11.32
C THR A 432 6.86 -12.04 12.48
N VAL A 433 6.36 -12.15 13.71
CA VAL A 433 7.06 -11.77 14.93
C VAL A 433 7.05 -12.91 15.94
N SER A 434 8.22 -13.31 16.47
CA SER A 434 8.26 -14.15 17.67
C SER A 434 8.54 -13.30 18.91
N VAL A 435 7.77 -13.52 19.96
CA VAL A 435 8.01 -12.94 21.29
C VAL A 435 8.57 -14.02 22.20
N VAL A 436 9.64 -13.72 22.93
CA VAL A 436 10.26 -14.61 23.91
C VAL A 436 10.35 -13.91 25.25
N ASP A 437 10.20 -14.67 26.33
CA ASP A 437 10.35 -14.19 27.71
C ASP A 437 11.60 -14.72 28.40
N GLY A 438 12.57 -15.21 27.62
CA GLY A 438 13.82 -15.81 28.08
C GLY A 438 13.74 -17.30 28.39
N THR A 439 12.55 -17.92 28.40
CA THR A 439 12.40 -19.35 28.72
C THR A 439 12.64 -20.28 27.52
N LEU A 440 12.45 -19.79 26.30
CA LEU A 440 12.58 -20.53 25.04
C LEU A 440 13.21 -19.66 23.95
N THR A 441 13.91 -20.31 23.03
CA THR A 441 14.49 -19.69 21.84
C THR A 441 13.81 -20.23 20.59
N PRO A 442 13.25 -19.37 19.72
CA PRO A 442 12.55 -19.82 18.54
C PRO A 442 13.49 -20.40 17.49
N ALA A 443 13.06 -21.50 16.87
CA ALA A 443 13.78 -22.17 15.79
C ALA A 443 12.79 -22.68 14.71
N PRO A 444 12.92 -22.28 13.43
CA PRO A 444 13.91 -21.34 12.89
C PRO A 444 13.74 -19.91 13.42
N ARG A 445 14.79 -19.09 13.31
CA ARG A 445 14.73 -17.70 13.75
C ARG A 445 13.80 -16.89 12.83
N PRO A 446 12.80 -16.17 13.37
CA PRO A 446 11.93 -15.33 12.56
C PRO A 446 12.66 -14.06 12.10
N ASN A 447 12.01 -13.31 11.21
CA ASN A 447 12.54 -12.02 10.78
C ASN A 447 12.55 -10.99 11.93
N THR A 448 11.55 -10.99 12.80
CA THR A 448 11.51 -10.13 13.98
C THR A 448 11.44 -10.95 15.26
N LEU A 449 12.40 -10.72 16.16
CA LEU A 449 12.48 -11.32 17.47
C LEU A 449 12.34 -10.24 18.55
N ILE A 450 11.32 -10.38 19.39
CA ILE A 450 11.11 -9.52 20.55
C ILE A 450 11.41 -10.30 21.82
N SER A 451 12.33 -9.80 22.62
CA SER A 451 12.62 -10.33 23.94
C SER A 451 11.99 -9.44 25.00
N VAL A 452 11.31 -10.04 25.96
CA VAL A 452 10.67 -9.37 27.09
C VAL A 452 11.43 -9.73 28.36
N GLY A 453 11.98 -8.71 29.02
CA GLY A 453 12.73 -8.82 30.26
C GLY A 453 12.14 -7.95 31.35
N GLU A 454 12.65 -8.12 32.57
CA GLU A 454 12.31 -7.27 33.71
C GLU A 454 12.89 -5.85 33.51
N PRO A 455 12.22 -4.80 34.03
CA PRO A 455 12.60 -3.40 33.80
C PRO A 455 14.02 -3.05 34.28
N ASP A 456 14.47 -3.66 35.39
CA ASP A 456 15.77 -3.36 36.01
C ASP A 456 16.92 -4.22 35.45
N VAL A 457 16.62 -5.17 34.56
CA VAL A 457 17.63 -6.07 34.01
C VAL A 457 18.14 -5.50 32.68
N PRO A 458 19.45 -5.18 32.57
CA PRO A 458 19.99 -4.62 31.34
C PRO A 458 19.93 -5.64 30.21
N CYS A 459 19.60 -5.14 29.01
CA CYS A 459 19.59 -5.92 27.79
C CYS A 459 20.95 -6.56 27.52
N ARG A 460 20.97 -7.86 27.24
CA ARG A 460 22.19 -8.56 26.83
C ARG A 460 22.30 -8.61 25.30
N GLY A 461 23.34 -8.00 24.76
CA GLY A 461 23.67 -8.04 23.33
C GLY A 461 23.15 -6.85 22.53
N ASN A 462 23.43 -6.87 21.23
CA ASN A 462 23.05 -5.79 20.32
C ASN A 462 21.58 -5.94 19.87
N VAL A 463 20.80 -4.88 20.06
CA VAL A 463 19.38 -4.78 19.70
C VAL A 463 19.14 -3.56 18.83
N ASN A 464 18.22 -3.68 17.87
CA ASN A 464 17.87 -2.59 16.96
C ASN A 464 16.93 -1.58 17.64
N VAL A 465 16.08 -2.07 18.54
CA VAL A 465 15.15 -1.27 19.34
C VAL A 465 15.23 -1.71 20.79
N LEU A 466 15.43 -0.75 21.69
CA LEU A 466 15.40 -0.94 23.13
C LEU A 466 14.29 -0.09 23.74
N ILE A 467 13.37 -0.72 24.46
CA ILE A 467 12.31 -0.07 25.21
C ILE A 467 12.55 -0.39 26.68
N THR A 468 12.90 0.62 27.48
CA THR A 468 13.18 0.46 28.92
C THR A 468 12.18 1.29 29.72
N GLN A 469 11.49 0.67 30.66
CA GLN A 469 10.61 1.37 31.57
C GLN A 469 11.42 2.16 32.59
N THR A 470 11.11 3.45 32.72
CA THR A 470 11.77 4.39 33.64
C THR A 470 10.82 4.97 34.68
N GLY A 471 9.51 4.74 34.53
CA GLY A 471 8.49 5.10 35.50
C GLY A 471 7.23 4.22 35.35
N PRO A 472 6.15 4.48 36.10
CA PRO A 472 4.96 3.62 36.10
C PRO A 472 4.29 3.46 34.72
N ALA A 473 4.32 4.52 33.90
CA ALA A 473 3.82 4.52 32.53
C ALA A 473 4.79 5.22 31.57
N THR A 474 6.06 5.38 31.96
CA THR A 474 7.06 6.08 31.17
C THR A 474 8.10 5.09 30.69
N VAL A 475 8.38 5.12 29.39
CA VAL A 475 9.41 4.27 28.76
C VAL A 475 10.37 5.13 27.96
N THR A 476 11.65 4.79 28.03
CA THR A 476 12.67 5.31 27.13
C THR A 476 12.79 4.37 25.94
N VAL A 477 12.67 4.91 24.73
CA VAL A 477 12.67 4.18 23.47
C VAL A 477 13.89 4.60 22.67
N ALA A 478 14.88 3.71 22.54
CA ALA A 478 16.03 3.89 21.68
C ALA A 478 15.84 3.12 20.38
N ALA A 479 15.80 3.82 19.25
CA ALA A 479 15.63 3.25 17.92
C ALA A 479 16.21 4.18 16.85
N ALA A 480 16.77 3.61 15.77
CA ALA A 480 17.33 4.36 14.65
C ALA A 480 18.36 5.45 15.04
N GLY A 481 19.12 5.24 16.12
CA GLY A 481 20.09 6.20 16.65
C GLY A 481 19.48 7.39 17.41
N GLN A 482 18.16 7.41 17.61
CA GLN A 482 17.45 8.41 18.40
C GLN A 482 16.93 7.78 19.71
N VAL A 483 16.78 8.62 20.74
CA VAL A 483 16.20 8.23 22.03
C VAL A 483 15.01 9.14 22.34
N HIS A 484 13.87 8.52 22.62
CA HIS A 484 12.61 9.22 22.91
C HIS A 484 12.10 8.82 24.28
N THR A 485 11.75 9.80 25.12
CA THR A 485 11.02 9.55 26.37
C THR A 485 9.54 9.57 26.08
N VAL A 486 8.86 8.44 26.27
CA VAL A 486 7.48 8.20 25.89
C VAL A 486 6.62 7.94 27.11
N GLU A 487 5.55 8.70 27.27
CA GLU A 487 4.47 8.40 28.21
C GLU A 487 3.49 7.44 27.53
N VAL A 488 3.48 6.17 27.94
CA VAL A 488 2.63 5.13 27.35
C VAL A 488 1.17 5.47 27.57
N GLU A 489 0.41 5.59 26.49
CA GLU A 489 -1.03 5.81 26.60
C GLU A 489 -1.70 4.53 27.08
N LEU A 490 -2.41 4.59 28.21
CA LEU A 490 -3.12 3.44 28.78
C LEU A 490 -4.59 3.48 28.38
N PHE A 491 -5.01 2.55 27.52
CA PHE A 491 -6.40 2.46 27.10
C PHE A 491 -7.19 1.44 27.92
N ARG A 492 -8.39 1.81 28.37
CA ARG A 492 -9.29 0.93 29.13
C ARG A 492 -9.65 -0.34 28.35
N ALA A 493 -9.82 -0.23 27.04
CA ALA A 493 -10.16 -1.35 26.17
C ALA A 493 -9.06 -2.44 26.12
N GLU A 494 -7.82 -2.09 26.49
CA GLU A 494 -6.69 -3.03 26.53
C GLU A 494 -6.56 -3.75 27.88
N ASN A 495 -7.24 -3.30 28.94
CA ASN A 495 -7.09 -3.86 30.29
C ASN A 495 -7.38 -5.37 30.33
N ARG A 496 -8.31 -5.85 29.51
CA ARG A 496 -8.66 -7.27 29.39
C ARG A 496 -7.48 -8.17 28.95
N TYR A 497 -6.47 -7.62 28.30
CA TYR A 497 -5.30 -8.35 27.84
C TYR A 497 -4.14 -8.33 28.84
N VAL A 498 -4.24 -7.47 29.85
CA VAL A 498 -3.20 -7.22 30.83
C VAL A 498 -3.52 -7.93 32.16
N SER A 499 -4.80 -8.00 32.52
CA SER A 499 -5.27 -8.67 33.73
C SER A 499 -5.05 -10.18 33.67
N SER A 500 -4.43 -10.73 34.71
CA SER A 500 -4.27 -12.17 34.95
C SER A 500 -5.52 -12.82 35.56
N GLU A 501 -6.48 -12.04 36.05
CA GLU A 501 -7.73 -12.57 36.58
C GLU A 501 -8.72 -12.89 35.45
N PRO A 502 -9.24 -14.13 35.36
CA PRO A 502 -10.36 -14.42 34.49
C PRO A 502 -11.51 -13.50 34.90
N THR A 503 -12.08 -12.77 33.96
CA THR A 503 -13.30 -11.99 34.17
C THR A 503 -14.45 -12.98 34.40
N THR A 504 -14.51 -13.56 35.60
CA THR A 504 -15.74 -14.11 36.13
C THR A 504 -16.69 -12.93 36.24
N LEU A 505 -17.85 -13.09 35.62
CA LEU A 505 -18.97 -12.16 35.72
C LEU A 505 -19.13 -11.77 37.20
N ARG A 506 -18.90 -10.49 37.52
CA ARG A 506 -19.41 -9.88 38.76
C ARG A 506 -20.93 -9.84 38.66
N GLY A 507 -21.55 -11.00 38.83
CA GLY A 507 -22.96 -11.17 39.10
C GLY A 507 -23.16 -11.18 40.61
N SER A 508 -23.88 -10.16 41.11
CA SER A 508 -24.47 -10.04 42.44
C SER A 508 -23.56 -10.14 43.66
N GLU A 509 -23.01 -9.00 44.08
CA GLU A 509 -23.11 -8.64 45.51
C GLU A 509 -24.53 -8.12 45.73
N LEU A 510 -25.45 -9.02 46.09
CA LEU A 510 -26.68 -8.66 46.77
C LEU A 510 -26.39 -8.84 48.26
N GLU A 511 -26.15 -7.71 48.91
CA GLU A 511 -26.09 -7.56 50.35
C GLU A 511 -27.43 -8.00 50.97
N PRO A 512 -27.47 -8.90 51.97
CA PRO A 512 -28.70 -9.18 52.69
C PRO A 512 -28.92 -8.03 53.68
N ALA A 513 -29.84 -7.12 53.36
CA ALA A 513 -30.31 -6.14 54.31
C ALA A 513 -30.95 -6.86 55.51
N ALA A 514 -30.32 -6.73 56.67
CA ALA A 514 -30.89 -7.13 57.95
C ALA A 514 -32.08 -6.22 58.30
N ARG A 515 -33.09 -6.87 58.87
CA ARG A 515 -34.39 -6.38 59.35
C ARG A 515 -34.28 -5.24 60.38
N PRO A 516 -35.38 -4.51 60.61
CA PRO A 516 -36.25 -4.85 61.77
C PRO A 516 -37.58 -5.52 61.39
#